data_AF-A0A255RF16-F1
#
_entry.id   AF-A0A255RF16-F1
#
_cell.length_a   1.000
_cell.length_b   1.000
_cell.length_c   1.000
_cell.angle_alpha   90.00
_cell.angle_beta   90.00
_cell.angle_gamma   90.00
#
_symmetry.space_group_name_H-M   'P 1'
#
loop_
_entity.id
_entity.type
_entity.pdbx_description
1 polymer ?
#
loop_
_entity_poly.entity_id
_entity_poly.type
_entity_poly.pdbx_seq_one_letter_code
_entity_poly.pdbx_strand_id
1 'polypeptide(L)'
;MDEQQQKNYDAWGYLDQALFTSSHVKAKDIKMGSTDWDNVYPTSPEEIDRMEDLIQQAQASADDPNDEQFNERIRDLKEVVHYSRKRHRTWKLALIAGSILGACIFWYFSNQDQESAQNRQKDVKIVELWQKADTTIAYQKMDTVLWERNLNYNERLNGANAYKAYYLTDYNQRAESSRLNSAKYKQQADTASTDERKKAYLKSSEKEQEDYEKYKKRFEEFAAKDFKAVKELALKDTQGAVDSMKSSSNTKRAWMIYLIILIPLYIISGYPRGYILSRHRRQASLMRGLQKWGFRLAAFFFGVGLAMQLLPDDIVKYRYSNGYTETRREVNPANFIYIVMKIGLMVVGVFIFCFISVFIMTFETVTGLIRNFNWQEILSKKTQPQS
;
A
#
# COMPACT_ATOMS: atom_id res chain seq x y z
N MET A 1 25.57 37.57 -53.29
CA MET A 1 24.98 36.23 -53.08
C MET A 1 23.99 36.06 -54.20
N ASP A 2 24.19 35.07 -55.07
CA ASP A 2 23.29 34.86 -56.21
C ASP A 2 21.93 34.32 -55.72
N GLU A 3 20.87 34.57 -56.48
CA GLU A 3 19.47 34.26 -56.09
C GLU A 3 19.28 32.79 -55.67
N GLN A 4 20.05 31.87 -56.28
CA GLN A 4 20.04 30.44 -55.99
C GLN A 4 20.76 30.08 -54.67
N GLN A 5 21.83 30.80 -54.32
CA GLN A 5 22.48 30.64 -53.02
C GLN A 5 21.57 31.15 -51.89
N GLN A 6 20.81 32.23 -52.15
CA GLN A 6 19.88 32.80 -51.18
C GLN A 6 18.73 31.83 -50.85
N LYS A 7 18.12 31.21 -51.86
CA LYS A 7 17.05 30.21 -51.67
C LYS A 7 17.50 29.00 -50.84
N ASN A 8 18.69 28.46 -51.14
CA ASN A 8 19.23 27.35 -50.37
C ASN A 8 19.55 27.75 -48.91
N TYR A 9 20.08 28.96 -48.70
CA TYR A 9 20.30 29.50 -47.36
C TYR A 9 18.98 29.65 -46.57
N ASP A 10 17.93 30.15 -47.23
CA ASP A 10 16.61 30.30 -46.62
C ASP A 10 15.99 28.92 -46.28
N ALA A 11 16.14 27.92 -47.16
CA ALA A 11 15.69 26.55 -46.94
C ALA A 11 16.33 25.89 -45.70
N TRP A 12 17.65 26.03 -45.54
CA TRP A 12 18.36 25.59 -44.34
C TRP A 12 17.94 26.39 -43.10
N GLY A 13 17.69 27.69 -43.25
CA GLY A 13 17.18 28.55 -42.17
C GLY A 13 15.81 28.10 -41.63
N TYR A 14 14.92 27.59 -42.49
CA TYR A 14 13.64 27.02 -42.06
C TYR A 14 13.82 25.69 -41.30
N LEU A 15 14.74 24.82 -41.71
CA LEU A 15 15.05 23.57 -40.97
C LEU A 15 15.70 23.82 -39.61
N ASP A 16 16.53 24.85 -39.50
CA ASP A 16 17.07 25.28 -38.22
C ASP A 16 15.96 25.81 -37.31
N GLN A 17 15.06 26.66 -37.82
CA GLN A 17 13.90 27.11 -37.04
C GLN A 17 13.00 25.94 -36.59
N ALA A 18 12.81 24.93 -37.44
CA ALA A 18 12.06 23.74 -37.10
C ALA A 18 12.69 23.00 -35.91
N LEU A 19 14.03 22.87 -35.88
CA LEU A 19 14.78 22.24 -34.79
C LEU A 19 14.52 22.90 -33.42
N PHE A 20 14.34 24.23 -33.42
CA PHE A 20 14.16 25.03 -32.21
C PHE A 20 12.69 25.33 -31.87
N THR A 21 11.73 24.68 -32.53
CA THR A 21 10.29 24.95 -32.34
C THR A 21 9.73 24.46 -31.00
N SER A 22 10.34 23.42 -30.41
CA SER A 22 9.86 22.81 -29.17
C SER A 22 10.18 23.65 -27.92
N SER A 23 9.20 23.75 -27.01
CA SER A 23 9.36 24.35 -25.68
C SER A 23 10.44 23.70 -24.79
N HIS A 24 10.96 22.52 -25.15
CA HIS A 24 12.07 21.90 -24.40
C HIS A 24 13.43 22.49 -24.72
N VAL A 25 13.58 23.19 -25.84
CA VAL A 25 14.87 23.74 -26.25
C VAL A 25 15.18 24.97 -25.41
N LYS A 26 16.34 24.98 -24.75
CA LYS A 26 16.71 26.06 -23.83
C LYS A 26 17.25 27.25 -24.60
N ALA A 27 17.06 28.45 -24.07
CA ALA A 27 17.62 29.68 -24.65
C ALA A 27 19.14 29.62 -24.88
N LYS A 28 19.88 28.86 -24.06
CA LYS A 28 21.32 28.64 -24.26
C LYS A 28 21.65 27.77 -25.48
N ASP A 29 20.80 26.79 -25.79
CA ASP A 29 20.96 25.84 -26.90
C ASP A 29 20.64 26.56 -28.22
N ILE A 30 19.62 27.43 -28.20
CA ILE A 30 19.30 28.36 -29.29
C ILE A 30 20.50 29.28 -29.58
N LYS A 31 21.12 29.86 -28.54
CA LYS A 31 22.32 30.72 -28.71
C LYS A 31 23.55 29.97 -29.23
N MET A 32 23.65 28.67 -28.95
CA MET A 32 24.73 27.80 -29.43
C MET A 32 24.45 27.20 -30.82
N GLY A 33 23.25 27.43 -31.39
CA GLY A 33 22.87 26.86 -32.68
C GLY A 33 22.79 25.33 -32.70
N SER A 34 22.73 24.67 -31.54
CA SER A 34 22.67 23.22 -31.44
C SER A 34 21.84 22.79 -30.24
N THR A 35 21.06 21.72 -30.40
CA THR A 35 20.28 21.12 -29.30
C THR A 35 20.33 19.60 -29.39
N ASP A 36 20.11 18.95 -28.24
CA ASP A 36 19.94 17.50 -28.17
C ASP A 36 18.62 17.11 -28.86
N TRP A 37 18.66 16.03 -29.65
CA TRP A 37 17.52 15.53 -30.42
C TRP A 37 16.29 15.24 -29.53
N ASP A 38 16.52 14.82 -28.28
CA ASP A 38 15.48 14.60 -27.29
C ASP A 38 14.68 15.86 -26.91
N ASN A 39 15.21 17.06 -27.21
CA ASN A 39 14.52 18.34 -26.98
C ASN A 39 13.74 18.83 -28.19
N VAL A 40 14.00 18.28 -29.38
CA VAL A 40 13.36 18.71 -30.63
C VAL A 40 11.87 18.35 -30.63
N TYR A 41 11.47 17.29 -29.93
CA TYR A 41 10.08 16.83 -29.88
C TYR A 41 9.08 17.90 -29.37
N PRO A 42 8.11 18.31 -30.20
CA PRO A 42 7.04 19.23 -29.82
C PRO A 42 6.25 18.80 -28.57
N THR A 43 5.73 19.78 -27.85
CA THR A 43 5.01 19.64 -26.58
C THR A 43 3.54 20.03 -26.66
N SER A 44 3.10 20.60 -27.79
CA SER A 44 1.71 20.96 -28.05
C SER A 44 1.34 20.74 -29.52
N PRO A 45 0.03 20.66 -29.86
CA PRO A 45 -0.43 20.60 -31.25
C PRO A 45 0.08 21.77 -32.10
N GLU A 46 0.09 22.99 -31.52
CA GLU A 46 0.50 24.21 -32.23
C GLU A 46 1.99 24.17 -32.58
N GLU A 47 2.84 23.61 -31.69
CA GLU A 47 4.26 23.40 -31.98
C GLU A 47 4.46 22.34 -33.07
N ILE A 48 3.60 21.31 -33.15
CA ILE A 48 3.66 20.31 -34.23
C ILE A 48 3.29 20.97 -35.56
N ASP A 49 2.18 21.71 -35.61
CA ASP A 49 1.70 22.36 -36.83
C ASP A 49 2.76 23.37 -37.33
N ARG A 50 3.35 24.17 -36.43
CA ARG A 50 4.43 25.09 -36.78
C ARG A 50 5.68 24.39 -37.32
N MET A 51 6.09 23.27 -36.70
CA MET A 51 7.23 22.50 -37.18
C MET A 51 6.96 21.91 -38.57
N GLU A 52 5.74 21.42 -38.82
CA GLU A 52 5.33 20.88 -40.11
C GLU A 52 5.32 21.95 -41.21
N ASP A 53 4.80 23.15 -40.91
CA ASP A 53 4.81 24.28 -41.83
C ASP A 53 6.24 24.71 -42.20
N LEU A 54 7.16 24.74 -41.23
CA LEU A 54 8.56 25.07 -41.47
C LEU A 54 9.27 24.02 -42.35
N ILE A 55 8.96 22.74 -42.15
CA ILE A 55 9.47 21.67 -43.03
C ILE A 55 8.93 21.85 -44.45
N GLN A 56 7.64 22.17 -44.62
CA GLN A 56 7.04 22.40 -45.93
C GLN A 56 7.66 23.61 -46.64
N GLN A 57 7.90 24.71 -45.92
CA GLN A 57 8.59 25.90 -46.45
C GLN A 57 10.03 25.58 -46.87
N ALA A 58 10.77 24.83 -46.04
CA ALA A 58 12.11 24.38 -46.41
C ALA A 58 12.12 23.55 -47.70
N GLN A 59 11.18 22.61 -47.85
CA GLN A 59 11.06 21.78 -49.05
C GLN A 59 10.67 22.58 -50.30
N ALA A 60 9.84 23.63 -50.15
CA ALA A 60 9.42 24.48 -51.26
C ALA A 60 10.53 25.45 -51.72
N SER A 61 11.44 25.84 -50.81
CA SER A 61 12.55 26.75 -51.08
C SER A 61 13.85 26.05 -51.51
N ALA A 62 13.93 24.72 -51.41
CA ALA A 62 15.13 23.96 -51.74
C ALA A 62 15.36 23.90 -53.26
N ASP A 63 16.56 24.30 -53.72
CA ASP A 63 16.93 24.28 -55.13
C ASP A 63 17.58 22.95 -55.58
N ASP A 64 18.20 22.17 -54.68
CA ASP A 64 18.78 20.85 -54.98
C ASP A 64 18.01 19.71 -54.29
N PRO A 65 17.22 18.91 -55.02
CA PRO A 65 16.48 17.79 -54.46
C PRO A 65 17.36 16.59 -54.08
N ASN A 66 18.65 16.58 -54.43
CA ASN A 66 19.57 15.47 -54.18
C ASN A 66 20.56 15.71 -53.03
N ASP A 67 20.47 16.83 -52.31
CA ASP A 67 21.29 17.06 -51.10
C ASP A 67 20.92 16.02 -50.03
N GLU A 68 21.83 15.08 -49.78
CA GLU A 68 21.64 13.96 -48.86
C GLU A 68 21.45 14.44 -47.42
N GLN A 69 22.20 15.46 -46.98
CA GLN A 69 22.14 15.97 -45.61
C GLN A 69 20.85 16.76 -45.37
N PHE A 70 20.43 17.56 -46.34
CA PHE A 70 19.17 18.28 -46.29
C PHE A 70 17.96 17.33 -46.21
N ASN A 71 17.96 16.31 -47.08
CA ASN A 71 16.91 15.30 -47.14
C ASN A 71 16.86 14.44 -45.87
N GLU A 72 18.02 14.08 -45.30
CA GLU A 72 18.10 13.38 -44.03
C GLU A 72 17.45 14.20 -42.90
N ARG A 73 17.78 15.49 -42.80
CA ARG A 73 17.21 16.35 -41.75
C ARG A 73 15.70 16.56 -41.90
N ILE A 74 15.19 16.69 -43.13
CA ILE A 74 13.74 16.70 -43.38
C ILE A 74 13.10 15.41 -42.91
N ARG A 75 13.68 14.26 -43.26
CA ARG A 75 13.16 12.95 -42.88
C ARG A 75 13.07 12.82 -41.35
N ASP A 76 14.12 13.20 -40.66
CA ASP A 76 14.21 13.10 -39.21
C ASP A 76 13.17 14.03 -38.52
N LEU A 77 13.03 15.27 -39.00
CA LEU A 77 12.01 16.20 -38.47
C LEU A 77 10.58 15.73 -38.80
N LYS A 78 10.34 15.15 -39.98
CA LYS A 78 9.04 14.53 -40.31
C LYS A 78 8.74 13.33 -39.41
N GLU A 79 9.74 12.54 -39.05
CA GLU A 79 9.57 11.46 -38.09
C GLU A 79 9.17 12.00 -36.70
N VAL A 80 9.79 13.10 -36.26
CA VAL A 80 9.43 13.78 -35.01
C VAL A 80 7.97 14.28 -35.03
N VAL A 81 7.53 14.90 -36.13
CA VAL A 81 6.13 15.32 -36.32
C VAL A 81 5.19 14.11 -36.29
N HIS A 82 5.51 13.06 -37.04
CA HIS A 82 4.70 11.84 -37.11
C HIS A 82 4.57 11.17 -35.73
N TYR A 83 5.68 11.00 -35.02
CA TYR A 83 5.70 10.46 -33.66
C TYR A 83 4.83 11.31 -32.72
N SER A 84 4.94 12.63 -32.81
CA SER A 84 4.26 13.57 -31.93
C SER A 84 2.73 13.55 -32.11
N ARG A 85 2.24 13.36 -33.35
CA ARG A 85 0.80 13.22 -33.65
C ARG A 85 0.25 11.83 -33.29
N LYS A 86 1.06 10.78 -33.43
CA LYS A 86 0.64 9.39 -33.21
C LYS A 86 0.33 9.11 -31.73
N ARG A 87 -0.63 8.22 -31.49
CA ARG A 87 -0.91 7.69 -30.14
C ARG A 87 0.02 6.53 -29.81
N HIS A 88 0.49 6.51 -28.56
CA HIS A 88 1.46 5.52 -28.08
C HIS A 88 0.90 4.78 -26.88
N ARG A 89 1.11 3.47 -26.85
CA ARG A 89 0.77 2.63 -25.72
C ARG A 89 1.77 2.83 -24.58
N THR A 90 1.30 3.29 -23.42
CA THR A 90 2.17 3.49 -22.25
C THR A 90 1.92 2.51 -21.11
N TRP A 91 0.79 1.79 -21.13
CA TRP A 91 0.45 0.86 -20.05
C TRP A 91 1.39 -0.35 -20.00
N LYS A 92 1.60 -0.89 -18.80
CA LYS A 92 2.53 -2.00 -18.56
C LYS A 92 1.82 -3.20 -17.93
N LEU A 93 2.08 -4.38 -18.50
CA LEU A 93 1.54 -5.65 -18.01
C LEU A 93 1.94 -5.95 -16.56
N ALA A 94 3.17 -5.62 -16.15
CA ALA A 94 3.63 -5.87 -14.79
C ALA A 94 2.81 -5.09 -13.74
N LEU A 95 2.36 -3.87 -14.05
CA LEU A 95 1.51 -3.08 -13.16
C LEU A 95 0.10 -3.66 -13.09
N ILE A 96 -0.44 -4.09 -14.23
CA ILE A 96 -1.74 -4.77 -14.32
C ILE A 96 -1.70 -6.06 -13.50
N ALA A 97 -0.64 -6.86 -13.64
CA ALA A 97 -0.45 -8.10 -12.88
C ALA A 97 -0.41 -7.84 -11.37
N GLY A 98 0.31 -6.80 -10.90
CA GLY A 98 0.31 -6.42 -9.49
C GLY A 98 -1.06 -5.98 -8.97
N SER A 99 -1.85 -5.29 -9.79
CA SER A 99 -3.22 -4.91 -9.42
C SER A 99 -4.19 -6.10 -9.39
N ILE A 100 -4.06 -7.06 -10.33
CA ILE A 100 -4.84 -8.31 -10.32
C ILE A 100 -4.50 -9.11 -9.07
N LEU A 101 -3.21 -9.28 -8.76
CA LEU A 101 -2.77 -9.97 -7.56
C LEU A 101 -3.32 -9.31 -6.29
N GLY A 102 -3.28 -7.97 -6.21
CA GLY A 102 -3.90 -7.21 -5.14
C GLY A 102 -5.41 -7.47 -5.03
N ALA A 103 -6.13 -7.50 -6.15
CA ALA A 103 -7.57 -7.78 -6.16
C ALA A 103 -7.88 -9.20 -5.66
N CYS A 104 -7.10 -10.20 -6.06
CA CYS A 104 -7.23 -11.57 -5.56
C CYS A 104 -6.98 -11.67 -4.04
N ILE A 105 -5.97 -10.96 -3.53
CA ILE A 105 -5.65 -10.88 -2.10
C ILE A 105 -6.84 -10.28 -1.33
N PHE A 106 -7.35 -9.13 -1.79
CA PHE A 106 -8.51 -8.50 -1.15
C PHE A 106 -9.76 -9.37 -1.20
N TRP A 107 -10.01 -10.06 -2.32
CA TRP A 107 -11.10 -11.02 -2.45
C TRP A 107 -11.00 -12.13 -1.41
N TYR A 108 -9.83 -12.77 -1.30
CA TYR A 108 -9.60 -13.86 -0.35
C TYR A 108 -9.86 -13.42 1.10
N PHE A 109 -9.25 -12.30 1.53
CA PHE A 109 -9.41 -11.83 2.89
C PHE A 109 -10.79 -11.22 3.17
N SER A 110 -11.49 -10.71 2.15
CA SER A 110 -12.87 -10.24 2.29
C SER A 110 -13.81 -11.43 2.58
N ASN A 111 -13.64 -12.54 1.86
CA ASN A 111 -14.41 -13.76 2.08
C ASN A 111 -14.10 -14.39 3.43
N GLN A 112 -12.82 -14.45 3.83
CA GLN A 112 -12.42 -15.00 5.13
C GLN A 112 -13.04 -14.21 6.30
N ASP A 113 -13.06 -12.88 6.22
CA ASP A 113 -13.70 -12.03 7.23
C ASP A 113 -15.23 -12.21 7.23
N GLN A 114 -15.83 -12.36 6.06
CA GLN A 114 -17.27 -12.59 5.92
C GLN A 114 -17.68 -13.92 6.54
N GLU A 115 -16.92 -14.99 6.29
CA GLU A 115 -17.11 -16.30 6.90
C GLU A 115 -16.91 -16.22 8.42
N SER A 116 -15.87 -15.51 8.88
CA SER A 116 -15.61 -15.29 10.30
C SER A 116 -16.77 -14.54 10.98
N ALA A 117 -17.32 -13.51 10.32
CA ALA A 117 -18.49 -12.78 10.81
C ALA A 117 -19.73 -13.69 10.91
N GLN A 118 -19.96 -14.55 9.91
CA GLN A 118 -21.05 -15.53 9.93
C GLN A 118 -20.89 -16.54 11.06
N ASN A 119 -19.66 -17.04 11.28
CA ASN A 119 -19.35 -17.95 12.37
C ASN A 119 -19.58 -17.29 13.74
N ARG A 120 -19.20 -16.02 13.90
CA ARG A 120 -19.43 -15.24 15.13
C ARG A 120 -20.87 -14.81 15.34
N GLN A 121 -21.71 -14.83 14.30
CA GLN A 121 -23.15 -14.60 14.46
C GLN A 121 -23.81 -15.68 15.36
N LYS A 122 -23.21 -16.87 15.46
CA LYS A 122 -23.66 -17.93 16.40
C LYS A 122 -23.51 -17.47 17.85
N ASP A 123 -22.41 -16.77 18.18
CA ASP A 123 -22.16 -16.23 19.52
C ASP A 123 -23.25 -15.22 19.92
N VAL A 124 -23.66 -14.35 19.01
CA VAL A 124 -24.77 -13.39 19.22
C VAL A 124 -26.06 -14.13 19.55
N LYS A 125 -26.42 -15.13 18.75
CA LYS A 125 -27.63 -15.95 18.96
C LYS A 125 -27.62 -16.68 20.30
N ILE A 126 -26.46 -17.19 20.73
CA ILE A 126 -26.32 -17.82 22.05
C ILE A 126 -26.69 -16.83 23.16
N VAL A 127 -26.17 -15.60 23.10
CA VAL A 127 -26.47 -14.55 24.09
C VAL A 127 -27.93 -14.10 24.02
N GLU A 128 -28.50 -13.95 22.82
CA GLU A 128 -29.92 -13.62 22.63
C GLU A 128 -30.84 -14.63 23.35
N LEU A 129 -30.50 -15.91 23.28
CA LEU A 129 -31.24 -17.02 23.89
C LEU A 129 -31.04 -17.16 25.41
N TRP A 130 -30.17 -16.36 26.04
CA TRP A 130 -30.02 -16.39 27.50
C TRP A 130 -31.34 -16.04 28.19
N GLN A 131 -31.81 -16.96 29.03
CA GLN A 131 -33.00 -16.78 29.85
C GLN A 131 -32.68 -15.94 31.08
N LYS A 132 -33.69 -15.20 31.56
CA LYS A 132 -33.57 -14.41 32.80
C LYS A 132 -33.29 -15.36 33.97
N ALA A 133 -32.16 -15.15 34.64
CA ALA A 133 -31.76 -15.87 35.83
C ALA A 133 -31.14 -14.89 36.82
N ASP A 134 -31.18 -15.20 38.11
CA ASP A 134 -30.48 -14.39 39.10
C ASP A 134 -28.97 -14.51 38.87
N THR A 135 -28.31 -13.37 38.62
CA THR A 135 -26.85 -13.29 38.55
C THR A 135 -26.27 -13.29 39.96
N THR A 136 -26.27 -14.45 40.62
CA THR A 136 -25.97 -14.62 42.05
C THR A 136 -24.50 -14.84 42.39
N ILE A 137 -23.56 -14.57 41.47
CA ILE A 137 -22.14 -14.78 41.75
C ILE A 137 -21.69 -13.86 42.88
N ALA A 138 -21.71 -14.40 44.10
CA ALA A 138 -20.95 -13.90 45.23
C ALA A 138 -19.50 -14.30 44.98
N TYR A 139 -18.69 -13.35 44.54
CA TYR A 139 -17.27 -13.56 44.21
C TYR A 139 -16.47 -14.27 45.32
N GLN A 140 -16.92 -14.15 46.57
CA GLN A 140 -16.36 -14.86 47.73
C GLN A 140 -16.43 -16.41 47.64
N LYS A 141 -17.28 -16.99 46.77
CA LYS A 141 -17.31 -18.45 46.49
C LYS A 141 -16.45 -18.87 45.30
N MET A 142 -15.80 -17.93 44.63
CA MET A 142 -14.90 -18.16 43.48
C MET A 142 -13.42 -18.24 43.86
N ASP A 143 -13.08 -17.89 45.10
CA ASP A 143 -11.72 -17.59 45.57
C ASP A 143 -10.77 -18.81 45.59
N THR A 144 -11.29 -20.04 45.66
CA THR A 144 -10.47 -21.26 45.82
C THR A 144 -10.36 -22.15 44.57
N VAL A 145 -11.11 -21.88 43.49
CA VAL A 145 -11.19 -22.80 42.33
C VAL A 145 -10.51 -22.22 41.07
N LEU A 146 -10.18 -20.92 41.03
CA LEU A 146 -9.93 -20.21 39.76
C LEU A 146 -8.47 -20.10 39.29
N TRP A 147 -7.47 -20.25 40.16
CA TRP A 147 -6.09 -20.50 39.67
C TRP A 147 -6.03 -21.81 38.88
N GLU A 148 -6.91 -22.77 39.21
CA GLU A 148 -6.96 -24.09 38.59
C GLU A 148 -7.92 -24.16 37.38
N ARG A 149 -8.99 -23.33 37.33
CA ARG A 149 -10.05 -23.47 36.31
C ARG A 149 -9.86 -22.73 35.00
N ASN A 150 -9.02 -21.69 34.95
CA ASN A 150 -8.59 -21.02 33.71
C ASN A 150 -9.72 -20.85 32.67
N LEU A 151 -10.86 -20.25 33.07
CA LEU A 151 -12.06 -20.12 32.22
C LEU A 151 -11.68 -19.58 30.84
N ASN A 152 -11.84 -20.40 29.81
CA ASN A 152 -11.39 -20.05 28.46
C ASN A 152 -12.32 -18.96 27.90
N TYR A 153 -11.79 -18.05 27.08
CA TYR A 153 -12.55 -16.99 26.41
C TYR A 153 -13.82 -17.53 25.75
N ASN A 154 -13.79 -18.73 25.15
CA ASN A 154 -14.96 -19.32 24.50
C ASN A 154 -16.06 -19.77 25.46
N GLU A 155 -15.71 -20.16 26.68
CA GLU A 155 -16.66 -20.67 27.69
C GLU A 155 -17.45 -19.54 28.37
N ARG A 156 -17.00 -18.29 28.24
CA ARG A 156 -17.68 -17.12 28.80
C ARG A 156 -19.13 -16.97 28.30
N LEU A 157 -19.46 -17.58 27.15
CA LEU A 157 -20.79 -17.49 26.56
C LEU A 157 -21.79 -18.56 27.05
N ASN A 158 -21.37 -19.45 27.96
CA ASN A 158 -22.19 -20.52 28.55
C ASN A 158 -23.22 -20.00 29.59
N GLY A 159 -23.74 -18.79 29.39
CA GLY A 159 -24.72 -18.12 30.23
C GLY A 159 -24.20 -16.86 30.92
N ALA A 160 -25.14 -16.04 31.42
CA ALA A 160 -24.83 -14.74 32.05
C ALA A 160 -23.89 -14.86 33.26
N ASN A 161 -23.97 -15.95 34.03
CA ASN A 161 -23.07 -16.20 35.15
C ASN A 161 -21.64 -16.53 34.68
N ALA A 162 -21.46 -17.38 33.65
CA ALA A 162 -20.14 -17.66 33.10
C ALA A 162 -19.49 -16.38 32.54
N TYR A 163 -20.27 -15.54 31.86
CA TYR A 163 -19.82 -14.25 31.37
C TYR A 163 -19.38 -13.32 32.49
N LYS A 164 -20.21 -13.21 33.53
CA LYS A 164 -19.91 -12.37 34.68
C LYS A 164 -18.65 -12.86 35.42
N ALA A 165 -18.53 -14.17 35.61
CA ALA A 165 -17.38 -14.83 36.22
C ALA A 165 -16.07 -14.53 35.48
N TYR A 166 -16.09 -14.67 34.15
CA TYR A 166 -14.92 -14.45 33.30
C TYR A 166 -14.32 -13.05 33.49
N TYR A 167 -15.15 -12.01 33.38
CA TYR A 167 -14.68 -10.62 33.50
C TYR A 167 -14.30 -10.23 34.93
N LEU A 168 -15.02 -10.72 35.94
CA LEU A 168 -14.62 -10.52 37.35
C LEU A 168 -13.24 -11.14 37.61
N THR A 169 -12.98 -12.32 37.05
CA THR A 169 -11.68 -12.99 37.17
C THR A 169 -10.58 -12.20 36.47
N ASP A 170 -10.79 -11.76 35.21
CA ASP A 170 -9.81 -10.97 34.45
C ASP A 170 -9.47 -9.66 35.18
N TYR A 171 -10.47 -8.93 35.69
CA TYR A 171 -10.22 -7.69 36.43
C TYR A 171 -9.47 -7.93 37.74
N ASN A 172 -9.81 -8.96 38.50
CA ASN A 172 -9.10 -9.26 39.74
C ASN A 172 -7.65 -9.71 39.49
N GLN A 173 -7.41 -10.56 38.49
CA GLN A 173 -6.04 -10.99 38.13
C GLN A 173 -5.17 -9.81 37.71
N ARG A 174 -5.72 -8.89 36.90
CA ARG A 174 -5.00 -7.67 36.49
C ARG A 174 -4.73 -6.74 37.67
N ALA A 175 -5.72 -6.55 38.56
CA ALA A 175 -5.53 -5.77 39.78
C ALA A 175 -4.41 -6.35 40.65
N GLU A 176 -4.47 -7.66 40.92
CA GLU A 176 -3.47 -8.32 41.78
C GLU A 176 -2.07 -8.33 41.14
N SER A 177 -1.98 -8.54 39.82
CA SER A 177 -0.71 -8.40 39.09
C SER A 177 -0.14 -6.98 39.23
N SER A 178 -0.96 -5.95 39.07
CA SER A 178 -0.53 -4.55 39.23
C SER A 178 -0.13 -4.23 40.67
N ARG A 179 -0.83 -4.77 41.67
CA ARG A 179 -0.46 -4.66 43.09
C ARG A 179 0.93 -5.25 43.36
N LEU A 180 1.18 -6.46 42.86
CA LEU A 180 2.47 -7.15 43.01
C LEU A 180 3.59 -6.42 42.25
N ASN A 181 3.33 -5.95 41.03
CA ASN A 181 4.30 -5.18 40.24
C ASN A 181 4.63 -3.85 40.90
N SER A 182 3.64 -3.14 41.45
CA SER A 182 3.86 -1.89 42.20
C SER A 182 4.79 -2.13 43.39
N ALA A 183 4.54 -3.17 44.20
CA ALA A 183 5.40 -3.52 45.33
C ALA A 183 6.83 -3.90 44.88
N LYS A 184 6.95 -4.67 43.79
CA LYS A 184 8.24 -5.04 43.20
C LYS A 184 9.03 -3.82 42.73
N TYR A 185 8.39 -2.88 42.04
CA TYR A 185 9.06 -1.65 41.59
C TYR A 185 9.49 -0.77 42.75
N LYS A 186 8.74 -0.71 43.87
CA LYS A 186 9.19 -0.03 45.10
C LYS A 186 10.47 -0.65 45.65
N GLN A 187 10.52 -1.99 45.78
CA GLN A 187 11.72 -2.70 46.23
C GLN A 187 12.92 -2.48 45.29
N GLN A 188 12.69 -2.43 43.99
CA GLN A 188 13.72 -2.12 42.99
C GLN A 188 14.20 -0.66 43.09
N ALA A 189 13.33 0.28 43.44
CA ALA A 189 13.70 1.67 43.69
C ALA A 189 14.60 1.81 44.92
N ASP A 190 14.32 1.04 45.99
CA ASP A 190 15.09 1.05 47.23
C ASP A 190 16.52 0.51 47.04
N THR A 191 16.71 -0.39 46.07
CA THR A 191 17.99 -1.03 45.74
C THR A 191 18.67 -0.44 44.49
N ALA A 192 18.13 0.65 43.93
CA ALA A 192 18.64 1.23 42.70
C ALA A 192 20.01 1.88 42.88
N SER A 193 20.94 1.58 41.97
CA SER A 193 22.32 2.08 41.99
C SER A 193 22.48 3.52 41.49
N THR A 194 21.45 4.11 40.88
CA THR A 194 21.46 5.48 40.36
C THR A 194 20.11 6.18 40.60
N ASP A 195 20.15 7.51 40.78
CA ASP A 195 18.96 8.32 40.99
C ASP A 195 17.98 8.28 39.79
N GLU A 196 18.51 8.18 38.58
CA GLU A 196 17.68 8.04 37.37
C GLU A 196 16.88 6.73 37.39
N ARG A 197 17.52 5.61 37.76
CA ARG A 197 16.85 4.31 37.88
C ARG A 197 15.83 4.32 39.02
N LYS A 198 16.18 4.94 40.15
CA LYS A 198 15.26 5.12 41.27
C LYS A 198 13.98 5.86 40.84
N LYS A 199 14.13 7.00 40.15
CA LYS A 199 12.99 7.77 39.61
C LYS A 199 12.16 6.96 38.61
N ALA A 200 12.79 6.18 37.73
CA ALA A 200 12.09 5.34 36.76
C ALA A 200 11.26 4.22 37.43
N TYR A 201 11.81 3.57 38.47
CA TYR A 201 11.09 2.56 39.23
C TYR A 201 9.94 3.15 40.05
N LEU A 202 10.13 4.30 40.68
CA LEU A 202 9.04 4.99 41.40
C LEU A 202 7.89 5.36 40.45
N LYS A 203 8.19 5.92 39.28
CA LYS A 203 7.18 6.22 38.25
C LYS A 203 6.44 4.96 37.77
N SER A 204 7.16 3.85 37.62
CA SER A 204 6.56 2.57 37.23
C SER A 204 5.66 2.02 38.34
N SER A 205 6.06 2.16 39.61
CA SER A 205 5.21 1.80 40.75
C SER A 205 3.94 2.64 40.83
N GLU A 206 4.03 3.96 40.62
CA GLU A 206 2.88 4.86 40.61
C GLU A 206 1.88 4.44 39.53
N LYS A 207 2.36 4.19 38.30
CA LYS A 207 1.52 3.71 37.20
C LYS A 207 0.82 2.37 37.53
N GLU A 208 1.55 1.42 38.10
CA GLU A 208 0.95 0.13 38.50
C GLU A 208 -0.07 0.31 39.64
N GLN A 209 0.14 1.27 40.55
CA GLN A 209 -0.86 1.60 41.55
C GLN A 209 -2.12 2.20 40.92
N GLU A 210 -1.98 3.10 39.94
CA GLU A 210 -3.11 3.64 39.19
C GLU A 210 -3.89 2.54 38.44
N ASP A 211 -3.18 1.62 37.80
CA ASP A 211 -3.80 0.48 37.11
C ASP A 211 -4.50 -0.47 38.10
N TYR A 212 -3.94 -0.71 39.28
CA TYR A 212 -4.63 -1.46 40.36
C TYR A 212 -5.97 -0.82 40.75
N GLU A 213 -5.99 0.48 41.06
CA GLU A 213 -7.22 1.18 41.45
C GLU A 213 -8.26 1.15 40.32
N LYS A 214 -7.81 1.31 39.08
CA LYS A 214 -8.66 1.24 37.89
C LYS A 214 -9.29 -0.15 37.70
N TYR A 215 -8.52 -1.23 37.84
CA TYR A 215 -9.06 -2.59 37.69
C TYR A 215 -9.96 -2.97 38.86
N LYS A 216 -9.62 -2.57 40.08
CA LYS A 216 -10.48 -2.75 41.26
C LYS A 216 -11.82 -2.02 41.09
N LYS A 217 -11.81 -0.78 40.63
CA LYS A 217 -13.05 -0.03 40.33
C LYS A 217 -13.89 -0.73 39.26
N ARG A 218 -13.27 -1.19 38.16
CA ARG A 218 -13.97 -1.94 37.10
C ARG A 218 -14.58 -3.24 37.63
N PHE A 219 -13.87 -3.92 38.52
CA PHE A 219 -14.36 -5.12 39.19
C PHE A 219 -15.63 -4.80 40.00
N GLU A 220 -15.60 -3.77 40.85
CA GLU A 220 -16.73 -3.37 41.70
C GLU A 220 -17.95 -2.94 40.86
N GLU A 221 -17.74 -2.10 39.84
CA GLU A 221 -18.78 -1.66 38.91
C GLU A 221 -19.42 -2.82 38.14
N PHE A 222 -18.62 -3.82 37.75
CA PHE A 222 -19.10 -4.98 37.02
C PHE A 222 -19.78 -6.01 37.93
N ALA A 223 -19.29 -6.17 39.17
CA ALA A 223 -19.89 -7.03 40.19
C ALA A 223 -21.32 -6.57 40.53
N ALA A 224 -21.56 -5.25 40.53
CA ALA A 224 -22.87 -4.66 40.78
C ALA A 224 -23.90 -4.85 39.64
N LYS A 225 -23.49 -5.31 38.45
CA LYS A 225 -24.39 -5.47 37.30
C LYS A 225 -25.37 -6.64 37.49
N ASP A 226 -26.63 -6.38 37.19
CA ASP A 226 -27.68 -7.40 37.14
C ASP A 226 -27.68 -8.16 35.81
N PHE A 227 -28.57 -9.15 35.68
CA PHE A 227 -28.73 -9.93 34.46
C PHE A 227 -28.94 -9.07 33.21
N LYS A 228 -29.78 -8.02 33.30
CA LYS A 228 -30.12 -7.17 32.15
C LYS A 228 -28.86 -6.45 31.65
N ALA A 229 -28.13 -5.81 32.55
CA ALA A 229 -26.89 -5.11 32.23
C ALA A 229 -25.79 -6.05 31.72
N VAL A 230 -25.69 -7.27 32.28
CA VAL A 230 -24.74 -8.30 31.81
C VAL A 230 -25.09 -8.77 30.39
N LYS A 231 -26.37 -9.07 30.13
CA LYS A 231 -26.83 -9.52 28.81
C LYS A 231 -26.65 -8.43 27.75
N GLU A 232 -26.97 -7.17 28.07
CA GLU A 232 -26.77 -6.04 27.16
C GLU A 232 -25.28 -5.86 26.79
N LEU A 233 -24.38 -5.98 27.77
CA LEU A 233 -22.95 -5.87 27.53
C LEU A 233 -22.41 -7.05 26.70
N ALA A 234 -22.87 -8.27 26.97
CA ALA A 234 -22.52 -9.46 26.19
C ALA A 234 -23.00 -9.36 24.72
N LEU A 235 -24.22 -8.83 24.50
CA LEU A 235 -24.72 -8.56 23.15
C LEU A 235 -23.88 -7.51 22.44
N LYS A 236 -23.52 -6.41 23.14
CA LYS A 236 -22.66 -5.38 22.58
C LYS A 236 -21.28 -5.92 22.20
N ASP A 237 -20.66 -6.72 23.05
CA ASP A 237 -19.33 -7.29 22.81
C ASP A 237 -19.34 -8.28 21.64
N THR A 238 -20.34 -9.18 21.59
CA THR A 238 -20.47 -10.17 20.51
C THR A 238 -20.86 -9.52 19.18
N GLN A 239 -21.83 -8.59 19.19
CA GLN A 239 -22.24 -7.86 17.99
C GLN A 239 -21.13 -6.93 17.49
N GLY A 240 -20.40 -6.25 18.38
CA GLY A 240 -19.27 -5.41 18.02
C GLY A 240 -18.15 -6.20 17.32
N ALA A 241 -17.90 -7.45 17.73
CA ALA A 241 -16.96 -8.33 17.03
C ALA A 241 -17.45 -8.68 15.61
N VAL A 242 -18.73 -9.01 15.44
CA VAL A 242 -19.35 -9.28 14.13
C VAL A 242 -19.29 -8.05 13.23
N ASP A 243 -19.64 -6.87 13.76
CA ASP A 243 -19.66 -5.62 13.00
C ASP A 243 -18.26 -5.19 12.56
N SER A 244 -17.25 -5.38 13.41
CA SER A 244 -15.85 -5.17 13.07
C SER A 244 -15.42 -6.06 11.89
N MET A 245 -15.76 -7.35 11.93
CA MET A 245 -15.45 -8.28 10.83
C MET A 245 -16.20 -7.93 9.54
N LYS A 246 -17.49 -7.59 9.61
CA LYS A 246 -18.28 -7.12 8.45
C LYS A 246 -17.71 -5.84 7.86
N SER A 247 -17.35 -4.88 8.71
CA SER A 247 -16.73 -3.62 8.30
C SER A 247 -15.42 -3.86 7.56
N SER A 248 -14.53 -4.68 8.15
CA SER A 248 -13.26 -5.08 7.53
C SER A 248 -13.48 -5.80 6.18
N SER A 249 -14.43 -6.73 6.11
CA SER A 249 -14.80 -7.40 4.85
C SER A 249 -15.28 -6.40 3.79
N ASN A 250 -16.13 -5.44 4.16
CA ASN A 250 -16.63 -4.39 3.27
C ASN A 250 -15.51 -3.47 2.78
N THR A 251 -14.57 -3.07 3.66
CA THR A 251 -13.41 -2.27 3.26
C THR A 251 -12.56 -3.02 2.25
N LYS A 252 -12.26 -4.30 2.49
CA LYS A 252 -11.51 -5.15 1.55
C LYS A 252 -12.24 -5.31 0.22
N ARG A 253 -13.56 -5.49 0.25
CA ARG A 253 -14.40 -5.54 -0.96
C ARG A 253 -14.39 -4.24 -1.74
N ALA A 254 -14.43 -3.09 -1.06
CA ALA A 254 -14.33 -1.78 -1.70
C ALA A 254 -13.00 -1.60 -2.42
N TRP A 255 -11.88 -2.00 -1.79
CA TRP A 255 -10.56 -2.00 -2.43
C TRP A 255 -10.50 -2.94 -3.64
N MET A 256 -11.07 -4.14 -3.54
CA MET A 256 -11.16 -5.07 -4.67
C MET A 256 -11.94 -4.44 -5.85
N ILE A 257 -13.10 -3.85 -5.60
CA ILE A 257 -13.91 -3.17 -6.63
C ILE A 257 -13.12 -2.01 -7.26
N TYR A 258 -12.45 -1.21 -6.43
CA TYR A 258 -11.58 -0.14 -6.90
C TYR A 258 -10.52 -0.66 -7.88
N LEU A 259 -9.84 -1.76 -7.56
CA LEU A 259 -8.82 -2.34 -8.44
C LEU A 259 -9.41 -2.89 -9.75
N ILE A 260 -10.57 -3.53 -9.69
CA ILE A 260 -11.28 -4.03 -10.88
C ILE A 260 -11.65 -2.88 -11.82
N ILE A 261 -12.05 -1.71 -11.29
CA ILE A 261 -12.36 -0.51 -12.08
C ILE A 261 -11.08 0.18 -12.57
N LEU A 262 -10.02 0.19 -11.76
CA LEU A 262 -8.76 0.86 -12.09
C LEU A 262 -8.07 0.23 -13.31
N ILE A 263 -8.09 -1.10 -13.45
CA ILE A 263 -7.45 -1.82 -14.56
C ILE A 263 -7.93 -1.34 -15.94
N PRO A 264 -9.24 -1.37 -16.28
CA PRO A 264 -9.72 -0.89 -17.58
C PRO A 264 -9.49 0.61 -17.75
N LEU A 265 -9.66 1.42 -16.70
CA LEU A 265 -9.37 2.86 -16.76
C LEU A 265 -7.90 3.13 -17.08
N TYR A 266 -6.98 2.35 -16.51
CA TYR A 266 -5.55 2.46 -16.79
C TYR A 266 -5.23 2.12 -18.25
N ILE A 267 -5.86 1.09 -18.81
CA ILE A 267 -5.67 0.68 -20.20
C ILE A 267 -6.17 1.78 -21.15
N ILE A 268 -7.37 2.32 -20.89
CA ILE A 268 -8.01 3.35 -21.73
C ILE A 268 -7.23 4.67 -21.65
N SER A 269 -6.82 5.07 -20.44
CA SER A 269 -6.07 6.31 -20.22
C SER A 269 -4.61 6.24 -20.67
N GLY A 270 -4.03 5.04 -20.76
CA GLY A 270 -2.64 4.78 -21.17
C GLY A 270 -2.38 4.83 -22.69
N TYR A 271 -3.09 5.70 -23.42
CA TYR A 271 -2.95 5.90 -24.87
C TYR A 271 -2.74 7.39 -25.28
N PRO A 272 -1.74 8.10 -24.71
CA PRO A 272 -1.45 9.50 -25.04
C PRO A 272 -0.92 9.70 -26.46
N ARG A 273 -1.07 10.92 -27.00
CA ARG A 273 -0.32 11.37 -28.19
C ARG A 273 1.14 11.65 -27.84
N GLY A 274 2.05 11.53 -28.81
CA GLY A 274 3.50 11.70 -28.62
C GLY A 274 3.88 13.03 -27.97
N TYR A 275 3.26 14.15 -28.36
CA TYR A 275 3.58 15.45 -27.75
C TYR A 275 3.24 15.53 -26.24
N ILE A 276 2.24 14.77 -25.77
CA ILE A 276 1.88 14.71 -24.35
C ILE A 276 2.99 13.98 -23.57
N LEU A 277 3.59 12.95 -24.17
CA LEU A 277 4.75 12.26 -23.60
C LEU A 277 5.94 13.19 -23.49
N SER A 278 6.23 13.94 -24.56
CA SER A 278 7.30 14.93 -24.60
C SER A 278 7.09 16.00 -23.53
N ARG A 279 5.90 16.61 -23.46
CA ARG A 279 5.53 17.63 -22.46
C ARG A 279 5.76 17.16 -21.02
N HIS A 280 5.49 15.89 -20.73
CA HIS A 280 5.58 15.34 -19.37
C HIS A 280 6.72 14.33 -19.15
N ARG A 281 7.79 14.39 -19.96
CA ARG A 281 8.93 13.44 -19.91
C ARG A 281 9.57 13.30 -18.53
N ARG A 282 9.67 14.38 -17.75
CA ARG A 282 10.25 14.36 -16.38
C ARG A 282 9.43 13.50 -15.42
N GLN A 283 8.10 13.62 -15.48
CA GLN A 283 7.20 12.82 -14.66
C GLN A 283 7.27 11.34 -15.06
N ALA A 284 7.32 11.04 -16.35
CA ALA A 284 7.51 9.68 -16.84
C ALA A 284 8.84 9.07 -16.36
N SER A 285 9.92 9.86 -16.35
CA SER A 285 11.22 9.43 -15.82
C SER A 285 11.16 9.09 -14.32
N LEU A 286 10.53 9.94 -13.51
CA LEU A 286 10.34 9.69 -12.08
C LEU A 286 9.54 8.42 -11.81
N MET A 287 8.41 8.24 -12.51
CA MET A 287 7.56 7.04 -12.34
C MET A 287 8.27 5.75 -12.77
N ARG A 288 9.06 5.81 -13.86
CA ARG A 288 9.93 4.68 -14.27
C ARG A 288 10.99 4.38 -13.21
N GLY A 289 11.58 5.39 -12.59
CA GLY A 289 12.53 5.25 -11.49
C GLY A 289 11.90 4.55 -10.28
N LEU A 290 10.72 5.02 -9.85
CA LEU A 290 9.96 4.43 -8.74
C LEU A 290 9.60 2.97 -9.03
N GLN A 291 9.10 2.67 -10.22
CA GLN A 291 8.80 1.30 -10.63
C GLN A 291 10.05 0.41 -10.56
N LYS A 292 11.17 0.86 -11.13
CA LYS A 292 12.41 0.09 -11.19
C LYS A 292 12.92 -0.24 -9.79
N TRP A 293 13.04 0.77 -8.92
CA TRP A 293 13.52 0.56 -7.55
C TRP A 293 12.56 -0.26 -6.73
N GLY A 294 11.27 0.05 -6.83
CA GLY A 294 10.24 -0.64 -6.11
C GLY A 294 10.10 -2.12 -6.48
N PHE A 295 10.19 -2.46 -7.77
CA PHE A 295 10.17 -3.85 -8.22
C PHE A 295 11.45 -4.60 -7.87
N ARG A 296 12.61 -3.94 -7.90
CA ARG A 296 13.86 -4.54 -7.40
C ARG A 296 13.75 -4.87 -5.92
N LEU A 297 13.16 -3.97 -5.12
CA LEU A 297 12.96 -4.19 -3.70
C LEU A 297 11.98 -5.36 -3.45
N ALA A 298 10.85 -5.39 -4.16
CA ALA A 298 9.91 -6.50 -4.10
C ALA A 298 10.55 -7.85 -4.46
N ALA A 299 11.29 -7.89 -5.58
CA ALA A 299 11.99 -9.08 -6.04
C ALA A 299 13.08 -9.52 -5.06
N PHE A 300 13.79 -8.58 -4.42
CA PHE A 300 14.75 -8.89 -3.37
C PHE A 300 14.07 -9.58 -2.18
N PHE A 301 13.03 -8.98 -1.60
CA PHE A 301 12.34 -9.55 -0.44
C PHE A 301 11.72 -10.91 -0.75
N PHE A 302 11.04 -11.02 -1.90
CA PHE A 302 10.45 -12.28 -2.32
C PHE A 302 11.50 -13.35 -2.64
N GLY A 303 12.56 -12.98 -3.37
CA GLY A 303 13.64 -13.88 -3.75
C GLY A 303 14.45 -14.38 -2.56
N VAL A 304 14.76 -13.51 -1.58
CA VAL A 304 15.42 -13.91 -0.34
C VAL A 304 14.51 -14.83 0.47
N GLY A 305 13.22 -14.52 0.58
CA GLY A 305 12.24 -15.38 1.25
C GLY A 305 12.16 -16.79 0.63
N LEU A 306 12.16 -16.88 -0.71
CA LEU A 306 12.23 -18.15 -1.44
C LEU A 306 13.56 -18.87 -1.25
N ALA A 307 14.69 -18.17 -1.34
CA ALA A 307 16.01 -18.77 -1.16
C ALA A 307 16.17 -19.36 0.26
N MET A 308 15.57 -18.72 1.27
CA MET A 308 15.53 -19.26 2.63
C MET A 308 14.70 -20.55 2.75
N GLN A 309 13.79 -20.87 1.82
CA GLN A 309 13.14 -22.18 1.82
C GLN A 309 14.11 -23.33 1.52
N LEU A 310 15.24 -23.06 0.86
CA LEU A 310 16.27 -24.06 0.58
C LEU A 310 17.14 -24.38 1.81
N LEU A 311 17.04 -23.57 2.87
CA LEU A 311 17.75 -23.81 4.12
C LEU A 311 16.89 -24.73 5.02
N PRO A 312 17.46 -25.84 5.50
CA PRO A 312 16.73 -26.85 6.25
C PRO A 312 16.25 -26.30 7.60
N ASP A 313 14.97 -26.57 7.90
CA ASP A 313 14.20 -25.97 9.01
C ASP A 313 14.46 -26.61 10.38
N ASP A 314 15.35 -27.59 10.46
CA ASP A 314 15.50 -28.45 11.64
C ASP A 314 16.95 -28.70 12.06
N ILE A 315 17.96 -28.15 11.39
CA ILE A 315 19.37 -28.46 11.70
C ILE A 315 19.92 -27.52 12.78
N VAL A 316 20.08 -28.06 13.99
CA VAL A 316 20.81 -27.41 15.10
C VAL A 316 22.21 -27.98 15.18
N LYS A 317 23.24 -27.12 15.15
CA LYS A 317 24.64 -27.52 15.28
C LYS A 317 25.10 -27.33 16.74
N TYR A 318 25.27 -28.44 17.43
CA TYR A 318 25.84 -28.49 18.78
C TYR A 318 27.36 -28.50 18.69
N ARG A 319 28.02 -27.62 19.45
CA ARG A 319 29.48 -27.61 19.60
C ARG A 319 29.81 -27.93 21.05
N TYR A 320 30.37 -29.11 21.26
CA TYR A 320 30.72 -29.61 22.58
C TYR A 320 32.06 -29.03 23.01
N SER A 321 32.29 -28.96 24.33
CA SER A 321 33.50 -28.40 24.93
C SER A 321 34.80 -29.13 24.52
N ASN A 322 34.69 -30.34 24.00
CA ASN A 322 35.79 -31.13 23.44
C ASN A 322 36.10 -30.81 21.95
N GLY A 323 35.42 -29.81 21.36
CA GLY A 323 35.60 -29.42 19.97
C GLY A 323 34.79 -30.24 18.96
N TYR A 324 34.12 -31.31 19.40
CA TYR A 324 33.22 -32.10 18.57
C TYR A 324 31.99 -31.28 18.16
N THR A 325 31.60 -31.39 16.89
CA THR A 325 30.35 -30.78 16.40
C THR A 325 29.38 -31.85 15.94
N GLU A 326 28.17 -31.82 16.48
CA GLU A 326 27.08 -32.69 16.07
C GLU A 326 25.96 -31.85 15.47
N THR A 327 25.35 -32.33 14.41
CA THR A 327 24.16 -31.71 13.78
C THR A 327 22.96 -32.59 14.05
N ARG A 328 21.96 -32.07 14.74
CA ARG A 328 20.73 -32.79 15.10
C ARG A 328 19.53 -32.14 14.46
N ARG A 329 18.53 -32.97 14.12
CA ARG A 329 17.18 -32.50 13.77
C ARG A 329 16.35 -32.33 15.02
N GLU A 330 16.13 -31.09 15.44
CA GLU A 330 15.34 -30.78 16.64
C GLU A 330 14.38 -29.61 16.41
N VAL A 331 13.17 -29.70 16.97
CA VAL A 331 12.17 -28.63 16.92
C VAL A 331 12.58 -27.55 17.91
N ASN A 332 13.26 -26.51 17.42
CA ASN A 332 13.73 -25.39 18.23
C ASN A 332 12.76 -24.19 18.11
N PRO A 333 12.34 -23.52 19.20
CA PRO A 333 11.59 -22.27 19.11
C PRO A 333 12.31 -21.16 18.32
N ALA A 334 13.64 -21.20 18.17
CA ALA A 334 14.38 -20.34 17.25
C ALA A 334 14.07 -20.63 15.76
N ASN A 335 13.67 -21.85 15.40
CA ASN A 335 13.20 -22.18 14.04
C ASN A 335 11.85 -21.55 13.73
N PHE A 336 11.01 -21.26 14.74
CA PHE A 336 9.77 -20.52 14.52
C PHE A 336 10.07 -19.10 14.00
N ILE A 337 11.09 -18.43 14.56
CA ILE A 337 11.55 -17.12 14.07
C ILE A 337 12.00 -17.22 12.60
N TYR A 338 12.69 -18.30 12.27
CA TYR A 338 13.15 -18.56 10.90
C TYR A 338 11.99 -18.76 9.93
N ILE A 339 10.99 -19.57 10.28
CA ILE A 339 9.77 -19.79 9.48
C ILE A 339 8.97 -18.49 9.31
N VAL A 340 8.78 -17.73 10.39
CA VAL A 340 8.12 -16.41 10.36
C VAL A 340 8.88 -15.45 9.45
N MET A 341 10.22 -15.48 9.47
CA MET A 341 11.03 -14.66 8.59
C MET A 341 10.89 -15.08 7.12
N LYS A 342 10.91 -16.38 6.80
CA LYS A 342 10.69 -16.89 5.44
C LYS A 342 9.38 -16.37 4.86
N ILE A 343 8.28 -16.62 5.57
CA ILE A 343 6.93 -16.24 5.14
C ILE A 343 6.79 -14.72 5.13
N GLY A 344 7.30 -14.05 6.16
CA GLY A 344 7.27 -12.60 6.28
C GLY A 344 7.95 -11.89 5.12
N LEU A 345 9.15 -12.33 4.72
CA LEU A 345 9.88 -11.74 3.59
C LEU A 345 9.11 -11.91 2.26
N MET A 346 8.52 -13.08 2.01
CA MET A 346 7.70 -13.30 0.82
C MET A 346 6.46 -12.40 0.81
N VAL A 347 5.75 -12.31 1.95
CA VAL A 347 4.56 -11.45 2.11
C VAL A 347 4.93 -9.98 1.89
N VAL A 348 6.04 -9.51 2.45
CA VAL A 348 6.54 -8.13 2.25
C VAL A 348 6.86 -7.88 0.79
N GLY A 349 7.52 -8.81 0.10
CA GLY A 349 7.82 -8.70 -1.33
C GLY A 349 6.55 -8.55 -2.19
N VAL A 350 5.56 -9.40 -1.95
CA VAL A 350 4.24 -9.34 -2.63
C VAL A 350 3.52 -8.04 -2.31
N PHE A 351 3.52 -7.61 -1.05
CA PHE A 351 2.89 -6.37 -0.63
C PHE A 351 3.49 -5.15 -1.33
N ILE A 352 4.82 -5.04 -1.36
CA ILE A 352 5.54 -3.96 -2.04
C ILE A 352 5.18 -3.95 -3.53
N PHE A 353 5.22 -5.11 -4.18
CA PHE A 353 4.88 -5.24 -5.61
C PHE A 353 3.46 -4.75 -5.93
N CYS A 354 2.47 -5.22 -5.16
CA CYS A 354 1.07 -4.79 -5.31
C CYS A 354 0.92 -3.28 -5.05
N PHE A 355 1.49 -2.78 -3.96
CA PHE A 355 1.38 -1.37 -3.57
C PHE A 355 1.93 -0.43 -4.65
N ILE A 356 3.15 -0.68 -5.14
CA ILE A 356 3.76 0.14 -6.20
C ILE A 356 2.94 0.05 -7.47
N SER A 357 2.47 -1.15 -7.82
CA SER A 357 1.68 -1.34 -9.04
C SER A 357 0.39 -0.52 -9.02
N VAL A 358 -0.35 -0.59 -7.91
CA VAL A 358 -1.57 0.18 -7.71
C VAL A 358 -1.28 1.66 -7.68
N PHE A 359 -0.30 2.12 -6.90
CA PHE A 359 0.05 3.54 -6.79
C PHE A 359 0.40 4.16 -8.15
N ILE A 360 1.26 3.49 -8.93
CA ILE A 360 1.65 3.95 -10.26
C ILE A 360 0.44 3.95 -11.19
N MET A 361 -0.37 2.89 -11.19
CA MET A 361 -1.58 2.82 -12.03
C MET A 361 -2.57 3.92 -11.68
N THR A 362 -2.82 4.19 -10.40
CA THR A 362 -3.71 5.28 -9.97
C THR A 362 -3.22 6.62 -10.51
N PHE A 363 -1.94 6.91 -10.33
CA PHE A 363 -1.36 8.18 -10.77
C PHE A 363 -1.35 8.33 -12.30
N GLU A 364 -0.89 7.31 -13.03
CA GLU A 364 -0.89 7.29 -14.50
C GLU A 364 -2.33 7.37 -15.06
N THR A 365 -3.30 6.73 -14.40
CA THR A 365 -4.72 6.79 -14.79
C THR A 365 -5.29 8.19 -14.61
N VAL A 366 -5.13 8.79 -13.42
CA VAL A 366 -5.63 10.15 -13.14
C VAL A 366 -5.01 11.15 -14.10
N THR A 367 -3.69 11.10 -14.28
CA THR A 367 -2.98 12.02 -15.17
C THR A 367 -3.34 11.79 -16.63
N GLY A 368 -3.51 10.53 -17.07
CA GLY A 368 -3.98 10.19 -18.41
C GLY A 368 -5.40 10.69 -18.66
N LEU A 369 -6.30 10.52 -17.70
CA LEU A 369 -7.68 11.04 -17.78
C LEU A 369 -7.68 12.57 -17.92
N ILE A 370 -6.86 13.29 -17.15
CA ILE A 370 -6.77 14.75 -17.23
C ILE A 370 -6.19 15.23 -18.56
N ARG A 371 -5.17 14.54 -19.08
CA ARG A 371 -4.33 15.07 -20.18
C ARG A 371 -4.70 14.56 -21.56
N ASN A 372 -5.20 13.32 -21.65
CA ASN A 372 -5.45 12.67 -22.93
C ASN A 372 -6.88 12.88 -23.44
N PHE A 373 -7.78 13.37 -22.60
CA PHE A 373 -9.19 13.57 -22.93
C PHE A 373 -9.56 15.05 -22.88
N ASN A 374 -10.20 15.53 -23.94
CA ASN A 374 -10.79 16.86 -23.97
C ASN A 374 -12.20 16.81 -23.34
N TRP A 375 -12.27 16.94 -22.02
CA TRP A 375 -13.54 16.86 -21.29
C TRP A 375 -14.54 17.93 -21.71
N GLN A 376 -14.09 19.12 -22.13
CA GLN A 376 -14.98 20.19 -22.57
C GLN A 376 -15.74 19.82 -23.85
N GLU A 377 -15.05 19.21 -24.82
CA GLU A 377 -15.69 18.74 -26.06
C GLU A 377 -16.62 17.55 -25.82
N ILE A 378 -16.27 16.66 -24.87
CA ILE A 378 -17.11 15.53 -24.49
C ILE A 378 -18.39 16.00 -23.78
N LEU A 379 -18.28 17.03 -22.93
CA LEU A 379 -19.41 17.59 -22.20
C LEU A 379 -20.31 18.44 -23.10
N SER A 380 -19.75 19.19 -24.06
CA SER A 380 -20.54 19.99 -25.00
C SER A 380 -21.33 19.14 -26.01
N LYS A 381 -20.79 17.97 -26.41
CA LYS A 381 -21.50 16.99 -27.26
C LYS A 381 -22.71 16.36 -26.56
N LYS A 382 -22.76 16.31 -25.22
CA LYS A 382 -23.94 15.81 -24.48
C LYS A 382 -25.08 16.82 -24.41
N THR A 383 -24.81 18.10 -24.63
CA THR A 383 -25.83 19.17 -24.59
C THR A 383 -26.49 19.46 -25.93
N GLN A 384 -26.04 18.84 -27.03
CA GLN A 384 -26.77 18.89 -28.29
C GLN A 384 -27.75 17.70 -28.36
N PRO A 385 -29.08 17.92 -28.39
CA PRO A 385 -29.99 16.84 -28.73
C PRO A 385 -29.64 16.35 -30.13
N GLN A 386 -29.56 15.03 -30.30
CA GLN A 386 -29.42 14.43 -31.64
C GLN A 386 -30.65 14.86 -32.45
N SER A 387 -30.45 15.79 -33.38
CA SER A 387 -31.43 16.21 -34.38
C SER A 387 -31.50 15.22 -35.52
#